data_AF-A0A699TC53-F1
#
_entry.id   AF-A0A699TC53-F1
#
_cell.length_a   1.000
_cell.length_b   1.000
_cell.length_c   1.000
_cell.angle_alpha   90.00
_cell.angle_beta   90.00
_cell.angle_gamma   90.00
#
_symmetry.space_group_name_H-M   'P 1'
#
loop_
_entity.id
_entity.type
_entity.pdbx_description
1 polymer ?
#
loop_
_entity_poly.entity_id
_entity_poly.type
_entity_poly.pdbx_seq_one_letter_code
_entity_poly.pdbx_strand_id
1 'polypeptide(L)'
;IGKDEGGKEVDPTKYRIEGAQRVQLLVDNQSAIALMKNPVFHGRSKHIDTKYHFIRECVKRDQIYVEHVSGDLQKADILTKALPRVKFTEMRRLIGTEDVNIKWENVD
;
A
#
# COMPACT_ATOMS: atom_id res chain seq x y z
N ILE A 1 0.78 14.58 -19.17
CA ILE A 1 0.10 13.75 -20.19
C ILE A 1 1.21 13.18 -21.07
N GLY A 2 1.43 11.86 -21.03
CA GLY A 2 2.50 11.22 -21.79
C GLY A 2 2.09 11.00 -23.24
N LYS A 3 3.06 10.85 -24.14
CA LYS A 3 2.84 10.31 -25.49
C LYS A 3 3.47 8.91 -25.54
N ASP A 4 2.91 7.98 -26.30
CA ASP A 4 3.55 6.68 -26.55
C ASP A 4 4.77 6.82 -27.47
N GLU A 5 5.50 5.72 -27.69
CA GLU A 5 6.69 5.68 -28.56
C GLU A 5 6.38 6.04 -30.03
N GLY A 6 5.10 6.06 -30.42
CA GLY A 6 4.61 6.51 -31.71
C GLY A 6 4.12 7.96 -31.72
N GLY A 7 4.30 8.71 -30.62
CA GLY A 7 3.87 10.11 -30.51
C GLY A 7 2.37 10.30 -30.34
N LYS A 8 1.60 9.23 -30.13
CA LYS A 8 0.15 9.29 -29.93
C LYS A 8 -0.14 9.66 -28.48
N GLU A 9 -1.16 10.49 -28.29
CA GLU A 9 -1.66 10.81 -26.96
C GLU A 9 -2.19 9.53 -26.30
N VAL A 10 -1.58 9.15 -25.17
CA VAL A 10 -2.08 8.01 -24.40
C VAL A 10 -3.28 8.46 -23.60
N ASP A 11 -4.44 7.87 -23.91
CA ASP A 11 -5.62 7.98 -23.07
C ASP A 11 -5.29 7.42 -21.67
N PRO A 12 -5.26 8.28 -20.62
CA PRO A 12 -4.93 7.87 -19.27
C PRO A 12 -5.98 6.93 -18.66
N THR A 13 -7.16 6.83 -19.27
CA THR A 13 -8.26 5.97 -18.83
C THR A 13 -8.32 4.62 -19.55
N LYS A 14 -7.47 4.38 -20.55
CA LYS A 14 -7.45 3.12 -21.33
C LYS A 14 -7.32 1.83 -20.50
N TYR A 15 -6.72 1.93 -19.31
CA TYR A 15 -6.56 0.82 -18.35
C TYR A 15 -7.34 1.03 -17.04
N ARG A 16 -8.18 2.06 -16.99
CA ARG A 16 -9.07 2.30 -15.86
C ARG A 16 -10.22 1.31 -16.02
N ILE A 17 -10.35 0.39 -15.06
CA ILE A 17 -11.55 -0.44 -14.97
C ILE A 17 -12.69 0.54 -14.70
N GLU A 18 -13.60 0.70 -15.65
CA GLU A 18 -14.76 1.57 -15.50
C GLU A 18 -15.54 1.16 -14.24
N GLY A 19 -15.74 2.10 -13.32
CA GLY A 19 -16.36 1.85 -12.01
C GLY A 19 -15.41 1.44 -10.87
N ALA A 20 -14.12 1.21 -11.10
CA ALA A 20 -13.18 0.91 -10.03
C ALA A 20 -12.70 2.17 -9.30
N GLN A 21 -12.86 2.20 -7.97
CA GLN A 21 -12.31 3.23 -7.10
C GLN A 21 -10.80 3.02 -6.96
N ARG A 22 -10.03 4.12 -7.02
CA ARG A 22 -8.58 4.09 -6.75
C ARG A 22 -8.29 3.52 -5.35
N VAL A 23 -7.26 2.68 -5.25
CA VAL A 23 -6.87 2.06 -3.98
C VAL A 23 -6.02 3.03 -3.15
N GLN A 24 -6.33 3.16 -1.86
CA GLN A 24 -5.49 3.89 -0.91
C GLN A 24 -4.34 2.99 -0.45
N LEU A 25 -3.11 3.48 -0.57
CA LEU A 25 -1.94 2.83 0.00
C LEU A 25 -1.35 3.71 1.11
N LEU A 26 -1.44 3.23 2.35
CA LEU A 26 -0.88 3.90 3.53
C LEU A 26 0.57 3.48 3.77
N VAL A 27 1.48 4.45 3.81
CA VAL A 27 2.92 4.21 3.93
C VAL A 27 3.50 5.09 5.04
N ASP A 28 4.26 4.50 5.96
CA ASP A 28 4.93 5.20 7.06
C ASP A 28 6.31 5.74 6.68
N ASN A 29 6.96 5.11 5.70
CA ASN A 29 8.24 5.55 5.19
C ASN A 29 8.08 6.70 4.17
N GLN A 30 8.30 7.93 4.63
CA GLN A 30 8.24 9.12 3.76
C GLN A 30 9.23 9.07 2.60
N SER A 31 10.42 8.47 2.78
CA SER A 31 11.37 8.28 1.69
C SER A 31 10.82 7.36 0.61
N ALA A 32 10.08 6.32 0.98
CA ALA A 32 9.40 5.44 0.01
C ALA A 32 8.30 6.19 -0.76
N ILE A 33 7.54 7.06 -0.09
CA ILE A 33 6.53 7.92 -0.75
C ILE A 33 7.20 8.90 -1.72
N ALA A 34 8.25 9.58 -1.27
CA ALA A 34 9.00 10.55 -2.08
C ALA A 34 9.60 9.88 -3.31
N LEU A 35 10.18 8.69 -3.13
CA LEU A 35 10.58 7.84 -4.22
C LEU A 35 9.39 7.65 -5.15
N MET A 36 8.23 7.12 -4.71
CA MET A 36 7.14 6.73 -5.63
C MET A 36 6.64 7.90 -6.49
N LYS A 37 6.74 9.13 -5.97
CA LYS A 37 6.36 10.37 -6.63
C LYS A 37 7.43 10.94 -7.55
N ASN A 38 8.73 10.81 -7.22
CA ASN A 38 9.81 11.49 -7.95
C ASN A 38 11.04 10.57 -8.17
N PRO A 39 11.46 10.27 -9.41
CA PRO A 39 12.50 9.30 -9.73
C PRO A 39 13.95 9.76 -9.49
N VAL A 40 14.19 10.96 -8.95
CA VAL A 40 15.52 11.60 -8.99
C VAL A 40 16.55 10.99 -8.00
N PHE A 41 16.20 9.95 -7.25
CA PHE A 41 17.16 9.27 -6.38
C PHE A 41 17.86 8.11 -7.10
N HIS A 42 19.01 8.44 -7.69
CA HIS A 42 19.94 7.48 -8.27
C HIS A 42 20.81 6.90 -7.16
N GLY A 43 20.46 5.74 -6.60
CA GLY A 43 21.28 5.14 -5.55
C GLY A 43 20.77 3.82 -4.97
N ARG A 44 21.23 2.71 -5.55
CA ARG A 44 21.33 1.35 -4.97
C ARG A 44 20.15 0.88 -4.09
N SER A 45 19.10 0.33 -4.72
CA SER A 45 18.19 -0.62 -4.06
C SER A 45 17.47 -1.51 -5.08
N LYS A 46 18.16 -2.53 -5.59
CA LYS A 46 17.64 -3.45 -6.63
C LYS A 46 16.32 -4.15 -6.25
N HIS A 47 16.10 -4.44 -4.96
CA HIS A 47 14.85 -5.02 -4.47
C HIS A 47 13.69 -4.01 -4.37
N ILE A 48 14.01 -2.73 -4.26
CA ILE A 48 13.02 -1.64 -4.29
C ILE A 48 12.60 -1.40 -5.74
N ASP A 49 13.55 -1.39 -6.70
CA ASP A 49 13.30 -1.04 -8.11
C ASP A 49 12.07 -1.72 -8.72
N THR A 50 11.93 -3.05 -8.66
CA THR A 50 10.82 -3.73 -9.35
C THR A 50 9.44 -3.39 -8.77
N LYS A 51 9.29 -3.46 -7.44
CA LYS A 51 8.01 -3.12 -6.76
C LYS A 51 7.70 -1.63 -6.89
N TYR A 52 8.75 -0.82 -6.84
CA TYR A 52 8.69 0.61 -7.03
C TYR A 52 8.18 1.00 -8.42
N HIS A 53 8.74 0.41 -9.48
CA HIS A 53 8.31 0.64 -10.85
C HIS A 53 6.82 0.30 -11.01
N PHE A 54 6.38 -0.84 -10.46
CA PHE A 54 4.97 -1.22 -10.52
C PHE A 54 4.05 -0.22 -9.81
N ILE A 55 4.32 0.11 -8.54
CA ILE A 55 3.48 1.05 -7.78
C ILE A 55 3.47 2.43 -8.44
N ARG A 56 4.61 2.88 -8.96
CA ARG A 56 4.70 4.15 -9.68
C ARG A 56 3.84 4.16 -10.95
N GLU A 57 3.84 3.07 -11.72
CA GLU A 57 2.96 2.96 -12.89
C GLU A 57 1.48 2.93 -12.47
N CYS A 58 1.13 2.26 -11.38
CA CYS A 58 -0.24 2.31 -10.83
C CYS A 58 -0.64 3.73 -10.39
N VAL A 59 0.26 4.48 -9.75
CA VAL A 59 0.01 5.89 -9.38
C VAL A 59 -0.15 6.76 -10.61
N LYS A 60 0.71 6.61 -11.63
CA LYS A 60 0.58 7.34 -12.91
C LYS A 60 -0.73 7.05 -13.64
N ARG A 61 -1.27 5.83 -13.50
CA ARG A 61 -2.54 5.39 -14.08
C ARG A 61 -3.76 5.70 -13.19
N ASP A 62 -3.58 6.47 -12.10
CA ASP A 62 -4.63 6.79 -11.12
C ASP A 62 -5.32 5.55 -10.51
N GLN A 63 -4.61 4.41 -10.47
CA GLN A 63 -5.11 3.16 -9.87
C GLN A 63 -4.85 3.12 -8.35
N ILE A 64 -3.80 3.79 -7.90
CA ILE A 64 -3.40 3.88 -6.49
C ILE A 64 -3.14 5.35 -6.14
N TYR A 65 -3.56 5.77 -4.95
CA TYR A 65 -3.08 6.99 -4.31
C TYR A 65 -2.35 6.65 -3.01
N VAL A 66 -1.20 7.29 -2.80
CA VAL A 66 -0.32 7.01 -1.66
C VAL A 66 -0.42 8.13 -0.65
N GLU A 67 -0.67 7.77 0.60
CA GLU A 67 -0.79 8.69 1.73
C GLU A 67 0.11 8.25 2.89
N HIS A 68 0.64 9.23 3.62
CA HIS A 68 1.47 8.95 4.78
C HIS A 68 0.61 8.52 5.98
N VAL A 69 1.05 7.48 6.69
CA VAL A 69 0.50 7.10 7.99
C VAL A 69 1.62 7.14 9.03
N SER A 70 1.34 7.56 10.27
CA SER A 70 2.34 7.41 11.33
C SER A 70 2.72 5.94 11.49
N GLY A 71 3.99 5.64 11.77
CA GLY A 71 4.43 4.28 12.12
C GLY A 71 3.64 3.70 13.30
N ASP A 72 3.19 4.55 14.23
CA ASP A 72 2.31 4.12 15.32
C ASP A 72 0.94 3.61 14.87
N LEU A 73 0.48 4.03 13.69
CA LEU A 73 -0.81 3.65 13.13
C LEU A 73 -0.66 2.70 11.94
N GLN A 74 0.58 2.28 11.63
CA GLN A 74 0.86 1.36 10.52
C GLN A 74 0.39 -0.06 10.88
N LYS A 75 -0.84 -0.39 10.47
CA LYS A 75 -1.48 -1.69 10.74
C LYS A 75 -0.65 -2.87 10.28
N ALA A 76 0.14 -2.73 9.22
CA ALA A 76 0.98 -3.80 8.68
C ALA A 76 2.11 -4.24 9.63
N ASP A 77 2.46 -3.42 10.62
CA ASP A 77 3.55 -3.72 11.56
C ASP A 77 3.28 -4.97 12.37
N ILE A 78 2.02 -5.28 12.70
CA ILE A 78 1.65 -6.51 13.42
C ILE A 78 2.02 -7.79 12.66
N LEU A 79 2.07 -7.72 11.34
CA LEU A 79 2.36 -8.86 10.47
C LEU A 79 3.84 -8.97 10.08
N THR A 80 4.62 -7.90 10.33
CA THR A 80 5.99 -7.77 9.79
C THR A 80 7.05 -7.56 10.87
N LYS A 81 6.66 -7.17 12.08
CA LYS A 81 7.56 -6.85 13.18
C LYS A 81 7.20 -7.63 14.44
N ALA A 82 8.20 -7.93 15.25
CA ALA A 82 8.01 -8.36 16.63
C ALA A 82 7.67 -7.14 17.49
N LEU A 83 6.39 -6.96 17.82
CA LEU A 83 5.91 -5.81 18.59
C LEU A 83 5.88 -6.09 20.11
N PRO A 84 6.18 -5.09 20.96
CA PRO A 84 5.92 -5.19 22.39
C PRO A 84 4.43 -5.49 22.66
N ARG A 85 4.14 -6.23 23.74
CA ARG A 85 2.78 -6.70 24.08
C ARG A 85 1.71 -5.60 24.00
N VAL A 86 2.00 -4.40 24.51
CA VAL A 86 1.08 -3.27 24.50
C VAL A 86 0.75 -2.85 23.06
N LYS A 87 1.78 -2.66 22.22
CA LYS A 87 1.62 -2.27 20.81
C LYS A 87 0.94 -3.37 19.99
N PHE A 88 1.27 -4.63 20.23
CA PHE A 88 0.61 -5.77 19.60
C PHE A 88 -0.90 -5.81 19.92
N THR A 89 -1.26 -5.56 21.18
CA THR A 89 -2.68 -5.52 21.61
C THR A 89 -3.44 -4.38 20.96
N GLU A 90 -2.82 -3.19 20.89
CA GLU A 90 -3.38 -2.03 20.16
C GLU A 90 -3.60 -2.37 18.67
N MET A 91 -2.59 -2.93 18.02
CA MET A 91 -2.67 -3.28 16.59
C MET A 91 -3.70 -4.38 16.31
N ARG A 92 -3.85 -5.39 17.20
CA ARG A 92 -4.91 -6.42 17.08
C ARG A 92 -6.29 -5.79 17.01
N ARG A 93 -6.57 -4.81 17.88
CA ARG A 93 -7.84 -4.06 17.86
C ARG A 93 -7.96 -3.24 16.58
N LEU A 94 -6.88 -2.60 16.14
CA LEU A 94 -6.85 -1.73 14.97
C LEU A 94 -7.13 -2.49 13.65
N ILE A 95 -6.80 -3.78 13.57
CA ILE A 95 -7.12 -4.65 12.42
C ILE A 95 -8.42 -5.45 12.60
N GLY A 96 -9.16 -5.25 13.70
CA GLY A 96 -10.43 -5.94 13.96
C GLY A 96 -10.29 -7.41 14.34
N THR A 97 -9.16 -7.82 14.93
CA THR A 97 -9.02 -9.19 15.44
C THR A 97 -9.73 -9.35 16.77
N GLU A 98 -10.81 -10.11 16.76
CA GLU A 98 -11.61 -10.43 17.93
C GLU A 98 -11.38 -11.87 18.39
N ASP A 99 -11.50 -12.13 19.68
CA ASP A 99 -11.49 -13.49 20.20
C ASP A 99 -12.83 -14.14 19.86
N VAL A 100 -12.80 -15.24 19.10
CA VAL A 100 -14.01 -15.98 18.78
C VAL A 100 -14.36 -16.86 19.97
N ASN A 101 -15.35 -16.44 20.75
CA ASN A 101 -15.92 -17.27 21.80
C ASN A 101 -16.76 -18.39 21.15
N ILE A 102 -16.11 -19.47 20.73
CA ILE A 102 -16.80 -20.68 20.31
C ILE A 102 -17.37 -21.32 21.57
N LYS A 103 -18.67 -21.11 21.79
CA LYS A 103 -19.41 -21.89 22.77
C LYS A 103 -19.57 -23.31 22.22
N TRP A 104 -18.95 -24.28 22.89
CA TRP A 104 -19.11 -25.70 22.60
C TRP A 104 -20.46 -26.27 23.06
N GLU A 105 -21.54 -25.47 22.99
CA GLU A 105 -22.83 -25.80 23.61
C GLU A 105 -23.68 -26.82 22.83
N ASN A 106 -23.21 -27.46 21.76
CA ASN A 106 -23.99 -28.51 21.06
C ASN A 106 -23.11 -29.60 20.43
N VAL A 107 -22.32 -30.29 21.25
CA VAL A 107 -21.76 -31.60 20.85
C VAL A 107 -22.43 -32.65 21.73
N ASP A 108 -23.63 -33.07 21.30
CA ASP A 108 -24.28 -34.30 21.76
C ASP A 108 -23.72 -35.51 20.98
#